data_AF-A0A7C6DD64-F1
#
_entry.id   AF-A0A7C6DD64-F1
#
_cell.length_a   1.000
_cell.length_b   1.000
_cell.length_c   1.000
_cell.angle_alpha   90.00
_cell.angle_beta   90.00
_cell.angle_gamma   90.00
#
_symmetry.space_group_name_H-M   'P 1'
#
loop_
_entity.id
_entity.type
_entity.pdbx_description
1 polymer ?
#
loop_
_entity_poly.entity_id
_entity_poly.type
_entity_poly.pdbx_seq_one_letter_code
_entity_poly.pdbx_strand_id
1 'polypeptide(L)'
;MVRTEFSGPLINLNVDFNKSEGDMRKWVGWCKDRGFGGFALIFSNPVDSPVLPDYWYDKLLASARVLVEEAKKLDLEVWIFDEWGYPSCVAAGLVCENKELRAKKLHVSYDRFLEPGETISIEIPDRTVSLKSIPVNRYGFYAPAGRCNDIAEENSTGDIVKYTSKGYERVILVTWEYVSFISHVPITNDPLNFSLGTPDLMNKEAASRFIKVVHEKFYDELKDYFGTVIKGFFYDEPEVCFDFPWTQGFENEFIKRKGYDLRDNLPILMAYAGNFYHPGYHEADLIIKNLVFDYFDVWTDLVAENFYGEIQKYCHKRGVLSVGHQDMDNHTKTLASVSGHFFKNSYYNDSPGIDVIGSNIDIDTFYDFPRFAGSCKRLYGKNSAMSETFAIMGIAHSPDRMRYLMEHQVIRGIDTFFNMISSIDYEEDTYDLFKPGNYINDLHGRNVNEHVKRAIGLANAGTPASDLAVYIPMRDIYAHLIRDNDAHNMNSILPYDEVDRIARILAYMPCDFDYIWDEAICELKIDEGFVTAKGQVIRTIIIPPGATIDDKVMVRLKRFVKSGGNVISILQRYANEFILCSDYFLLDEYVRPTVSLKSDNKQVSMCVRRDKDRLVYLFL
;
A
#
# COMPACT_ATOMS: atom_id res chain seq x y z
N MET A 1 14.32 -16.71 11.98
CA MET A 1 15.04 -15.76 11.10
C MET A 1 14.51 -14.38 11.41
N VAL A 2 14.98 -13.82 12.53
CA VAL A 2 14.48 -12.57 13.08
C VAL A 2 15.69 -11.65 13.02
N ARG A 3 15.55 -10.50 12.35
CA ARG A 3 16.50 -9.37 12.48
C ARG A 3 16.77 -9.26 13.98
N THR A 4 18.03 -9.40 14.40
CA THR A 4 18.35 -9.23 15.82
C THR A 4 17.77 -7.88 16.23
N GLU A 5 17.07 -7.81 17.38
CA GLU A 5 16.19 -6.70 17.80
C GLU A 5 16.88 -5.32 17.91
N PHE A 6 18.12 -5.16 17.41
CA PHE A 6 19.00 -4.02 17.59
C PHE A 6 19.96 -3.75 16.39
N SER A 7 19.62 -4.08 15.14
CA SER A 7 20.39 -3.52 14.00
C SER A 7 20.02 -2.05 13.78
N GLY A 8 21.02 -1.23 13.44
CA GLY A 8 20.81 0.20 13.17
C GLY A 8 19.96 0.43 11.92
N PRO A 9 19.63 1.70 11.61
CA PRO A 9 19.05 2.07 10.32
C PRO A 9 19.85 1.50 9.16
N LEU A 10 19.17 1.26 8.04
CA LEU A 10 19.77 0.87 6.76
C LEU A 10 19.85 2.08 5.85
N ILE A 11 20.62 1.93 4.78
CA ILE A 11 20.84 2.96 3.77
C ILE A 11 20.72 2.33 2.38
N ASN A 12 20.03 3.00 1.48
CA ASN A 12 19.93 2.56 0.10
C ASN A 12 21.18 3.02 -0.66
N LEU A 13 21.87 2.09 -1.29
CA LEU A 13 23.04 2.34 -2.11
C LEU A 13 22.63 2.32 -3.57
N ASN A 14 22.78 3.44 -4.27
CA ASN A 14 22.80 3.43 -5.72
C ASN A 14 24.14 2.85 -6.18
N VAL A 15 24.12 1.58 -6.59
CA VAL A 15 25.32 0.88 -7.03
C VAL A 15 25.75 1.44 -8.37
N ASP A 16 27.02 1.86 -8.46
CA ASP A 16 27.65 2.20 -9.73
C ASP A 16 28.72 1.16 -10.06
N PHE A 17 28.41 0.24 -10.98
CA PHE A 17 29.34 -0.80 -11.40
C PHE A 17 30.58 -0.28 -12.16
N ASN A 18 30.68 1.03 -12.42
CA ASN A 18 31.88 1.63 -13.00
C ASN A 18 32.92 2.03 -11.93
N LYS A 19 32.53 2.02 -10.64
CA LYS A 19 33.45 2.26 -9.53
C LYS A 19 34.34 1.04 -9.30
N SER A 20 35.53 1.27 -8.77
CA SER A 20 36.45 0.17 -8.47
C SER A 20 35.95 -0.66 -7.29
N GLU A 21 36.34 -1.93 -7.22
CA GLU A 21 36.04 -2.75 -6.03
C GLU A 21 36.58 -2.13 -4.73
N GLY A 22 37.72 -1.42 -4.82
CA GLY A 22 38.30 -0.72 -3.69
C GLY A 22 37.39 0.39 -3.16
N ASP A 23 36.72 1.13 -4.04
CA ASP A 23 35.80 2.20 -3.67
C ASP A 23 34.50 1.66 -3.09
N MET A 24 34.00 0.54 -3.63
CA MET A 24 32.88 -0.20 -3.06
C MET A 24 33.19 -0.67 -1.64
N ARG A 25 34.35 -1.30 -1.41
CA ARG A 25 34.75 -1.79 -0.08
C ARG A 25 34.93 -0.65 0.92
N LYS A 26 35.53 0.48 0.50
CA LYS A 26 35.64 1.69 1.32
C LYS A 26 34.26 2.24 1.71
N TRP A 27 33.28 2.19 0.81
CA TRP A 27 31.93 2.70 1.08
C TRP A 27 31.23 1.81 2.11
N VAL A 28 31.39 0.49 2.03
CA VAL A 28 30.88 -0.44 3.05
C VAL A 28 31.52 -0.16 4.42
N GLY A 29 32.82 0.14 4.45
CA GLY A 29 33.52 0.60 5.66
C GLY A 29 32.94 1.90 6.22
N TRP A 30 32.71 2.89 5.37
CA TRP A 30 32.06 4.15 5.75
C TRP A 30 30.65 3.92 6.31
N CYS A 31 29.85 3.05 5.68
CA CYS A 31 28.51 2.68 6.13
C CYS A 31 28.54 2.12 7.57
N LYS A 32 29.46 1.19 7.87
CA LYS A 32 29.70 0.71 9.24
C LYS A 32 30.11 1.84 10.17
N ASP A 33 31.00 2.71 9.71
CA ASP A 33 31.54 3.80 10.52
C ASP A 33 30.53 4.91 10.83
N ARG A 34 29.45 5.04 10.05
CA ARG A 34 28.31 5.91 10.32
C ARG A 34 27.21 5.24 11.14
N GLY A 35 27.43 4.01 11.64
CA GLY A 35 26.49 3.33 12.54
C GLY A 35 25.26 2.72 11.85
N PHE A 36 25.28 2.59 10.53
CA PHE A 36 24.25 1.83 9.82
C PHE A 36 24.36 0.34 10.14
N GLY A 37 23.22 -0.35 10.17
CA GLY A 37 23.15 -1.80 10.36
C GLY A 37 23.46 -2.59 9.10
N GLY A 38 23.42 -1.94 7.94
CA GLY A 38 23.46 -2.58 6.63
C GLY A 38 22.94 -1.65 5.53
N PHE A 39 22.67 -2.19 4.35
CA PHE A 39 22.24 -1.42 3.19
C PHE A 39 21.41 -2.23 2.20
N ALA A 40 20.61 -1.55 1.37
CA ALA A 40 19.95 -2.16 0.21
C ALA A 40 20.67 -1.77 -1.10
N LEU A 41 20.78 -2.72 -2.02
CA LEU A 41 21.43 -2.54 -3.31
C LEU A 41 20.41 -2.10 -4.37
N ILE A 42 20.45 -0.84 -4.77
CA ILE A 42 19.68 -0.29 -5.88
C ILE A 42 20.54 -0.28 -7.13
N PHE A 43 19.99 -0.75 -8.26
CA PHE A 43 20.70 -0.81 -9.52
C PHE A 43 19.97 0.00 -10.59
N SER A 44 20.46 1.22 -10.84
CA SER A 44 19.86 2.13 -11.82
C SER A 44 20.88 2.65 -12.86
N ASN A 45 21.99 1.94 -13.07
CA ASN A 45 23.04 2.36 -14.01
C ASN A 45 22.45 2.52 -15.43
N PRO A 46 22.40 3.74 -15.99
CA PRO A 46 21.74 3.99 -17.26
C PRO A 46 22.51 3.38 -18.43
N VAL A 47 21.78 3.04 -19.48
CA VAL A 47 22.26 2.49 -20.74
C VAL A 47 21.58 3.20 -21.89
N ASP A 48 22.37 3.66 -22.85
CA ASP A 48 21.86 4.21 -24.11
C ASP A 48 21.46 3.07 -25.07
N SER A 49 20.42 2.32 -24.70
CA SER A 49 19.89 1.17 -25.44
C SER A 49 18.43 0.93 -25.04
N PRO A 50 17.55 0.48 -25.97
CA PRO A 50 16.16 0.12 -25.66
C PRO A 50 16.02 -1.27 -25.01
N VAL A 51 17.13 -2.02 -24.88
CA VAL A 51 17.20 -3.33 -24.20
C VAL A 51 18.46 -3.39 -23.34
N LEU A 52 18.41 -4.13 -22.24
CA LEU A 52 19.58 -4.32 -21.39
C LEU A 52 20.65 -5.16 -22.11
N PRO A 53 21.90 -4.67 -22.24
CA PRO A 53 22.99 -5.46 -22.80
C PRO A 53 23.43 -6.58 -21.86
N ASP A 54 23.91 -7.69 -22.41
CA ASP A 54 24.37 -8.86 -21.63
C ASP A 54 25.40 -8.49 -20.55
N TYR A 55 26.35 -7.60 -20.87
CA TYR A 55 27.41 -7.19 -19.93
C TYR A 55 26.86 -6.45 -18.70
N TRP A 56 25.70 -5.79 -18.82
CA TRP A 56 25.15 -4.94 -17.76
C TRP A 56 24.82 -5.79 -16.54
N TYR A 57 24.19 -6.93 -16.79
CA TYR A 57 23.81 -7.89 -15.78
C TYR A 57 25.02 -8.54 -15.10
N ASP A 58 26.03 -8.92 -15.87
CA ASP A 58 27.28 -9.50 -15.33
C ASP A 58 28.01 -8.51 -14.41
N LYS A 59 28.10 -7.23 -14.82
CA LYS A 59 28.70 -6.16 -14.01
C LYS A 59 27.94 -5.88 -12.73
N LEU A 60 26.60 -5.87 -12.82
CA LEU A 60 25.72 -5.71 -11.66
C LEU A 60 25.98 -6.81 -10.63
N LEU A 61 25.94 -8.07 -11.05
CA LEU A 61 26.15 -9.22 -10.17
C LEU A 61 27.55 -9.23 -9.56
N ALA A 62 28.58 -8.90 -10.35
CA ALA A 62 29.95 -8.77 -9.84
C ALA A 62 30.06 -7.69 -8.76
N SER A 63 29.42 -6.54 -8.96
CA SER A 63 29.38 -5.45 -7.98
C SER A 63 28.63 -5.86 -6.70
N ALA A 64 27.48 -6.52 -6.86
CA ALA A 64 26.71 -7.07 -5.74
C ALA A 64 27.54 -8.04 -4.91
N ARG A 65 28.29 -8.95 -5.55
CA ARG A 65 29.18 -9.92 -4.89
C ARG A 65 30.23 -9.22 -4.05
N VAL A 66 30.91 -8.20 -4.60
CA VAL A 66 31.95 -7.44 -3.87
C VAL A 66 31.38 -6.77 -2.62
N LEU A 67 30.20 -6.14 -2.75
CA LEU A 67 29.52 -5.45 -1.65
C LEU A 67 29.06 -6.41 -0.56
N VAL A 68 28.47 -7.55 -0.95
CA VAL A 68 28.01 -8.61 -0.02
C VAL A 68 29.18 -9.27 0.72
N GLU A 69 30.28 -9.55 0.03
CA GLU A 69 31.50 -10.11 0.65
C GLU A 69 32.10 -9.17 1.68
N GLU A 70 32.12 -7.86 1.41
CA GLU A 70 32.63 -6.89 2.37
C GLU A 70 31.66 -6.69 3.54
N ALA A 71 30.36 -6.66 3.29
CA ALA A 71 29.34 -6.61 4.34
C ALA A 71 29.47 -7.79 5.31
N LYS A 72 29.76 -8.99 4.78
CA LYS A 72 30.03 -10.18 5.60
C LYS A 72 31.19 -9.98 6.57
N LYS A 73 32.30 -9.38 6.11
CA LYS A 73 33.49 -9.14 6.95
C LYS A 73 33.21 -8.14 8.07
N LEU A 74 32.30 -7.20 7.82
CA LEU A 74 31.98 -6.09 8.73
C LEU A 74 30.70 -6.30 9.56
N ASP A 75 30.09 -7.49 9.46
CA ASP A 75 28.84 -7.84 10.16
C ASP A 75 27.73 -6.80 9.86
N LEU A 76 27.47 -6.61 8.56
CA LEU A 76 26.41 -5.76 8.04
C LEU A 76 25.38 -6.62 7.30
N GLU A 77 24.12 -6.20 7.35
CA GLU A 77 23.05 -6.83 6.56
C GLU A 77 22.92 -6.23 5.17
N VAL A 78 22.53 -7.05 4.19
CA VAL A 78 22.31 -6.62 2.80
C VAL A 78 20.90 -6.98 2.36
N TRP A 79 20.26 -6.04 1.67
CA TRP A 79 18.99 -6.23 0.98
C TRP A 79 19.21 -5.99 -0.52
N ILE A 80 18.39 -6.62 -1.35
CA ILE A 80 18.44 -6.46 -2.79
C ILE A 80 17.18 -5.73 -3.21
N PHE A 81 17.32 -4.58 -3.86
CA PHE A 81 16.20 -3.93 -4.52
C PHE A 81 15.80 -4.78 -5.72
N ASP A 82 14.53 -5.21 -5.78
CA ASP A 82 14.09 -6.24 -6.70
C ASP A 82 13.73 -5.72 -8.09
N GLU A 83 14.01 -4.45 -8.35
CA GLU A 83 13.80 -3.79 -9.62
C GLU A 83 15.09 -3.07 -10.07
N TRP A 84 15.23 -2.91 -11.38
CA TRP A 84 16.30 -2.12 -11.98
C TRP A 84 15.80 -0.68 -12.17
N GLY A 85 15.55 0.01 -11.06
CA GLY A 85 14.81 1.27 -11.03
C GLY A 85 13.51 1.08 -10.26
N TYR A 86 12.39 1.60 -10.77
CA TYR A 86 11.06 1.46 -10.18
C TYR A 86 9.96 1.72 -11.22
N PRO A 87 8.73 1.25 -11.04
CA PRO A 87 8.25 0.39 -9.94
C PRO A 87 8.57 -1.10 -10.17
N SER A 88 8.50 -1.89 -9.10
CA SER A 88 8.73 -3.33 -9.15
C SER A 88 7.74 -4.06 -10.06
N CYS A 89 8.21 -5.21 -10.57
CA CYS A 89 7.57 -6.08 -11.56
C CYS A 89 7.84 -5.72 -13.02
N VAL A 90 8.49 -4.59 -13.31
CA VAL A 90 8.77 -4.17 -14.69
C VAL A 90 9.97 -4.93 -15.26
N ALA A 91 11.04 -5.09 -14.47
CA ALA A 91 12.32 -5.73 -14.79
C ALA A 91 12.92 -5.22 -16.11
N ALA A 92 13.04 -3.89 -16.26
CA ALA A 92 13.40 -3.23 -17.52
C ALA A 92 12.60 -3.74 -18.74
N GLY A 93 11.33 -4.07 -18.52
CA GLY A 93 10.37 -4.51 -19.52
C GLY A 93 10.36 -6.01 -19.84
N LEU A 94 11.23 -6.81 -19.20
CA LEU A 94 11.33 -8.26 -19.46
C LEU A 94 10.06 -9.05 -19.09
N VAL A 95 9.21 -8.50 -18.23
CA VAL A 95 7.91 -9.11 -17.89
C VAL A 95 6.91 -8.88 -19.02
N CYS A 96 6.80 -7.65 -19.49
CA CYS A 96 5.83 -7.21 -20.50
C CYS A 96 6.22 -7.52 -21.95
N GLU A 97 7.37 -8.18 -22.19
CA GLU A 97 7.65 -8.84 -23.48
C GLU A 97 6.53 -9.81 -23.87
N ASN A 98 5.95 -10.51 -22.89
CA ASN A 98 4.73 -11.28 -23.09
C ASN A 98 3.50 -10.37 -22.93
N LYS A 99 2.79 -10.13 -24.03
CA LYS A 99 1.60 -9.26 -24.05
C LYS A 99 0.50 -9.68 -23.06
N GLU A 100 0.36 -10.97 -22.76
CA GLU A 100 -0.67 -11.46 -21.85
C GLU A 100 -0.42 -11.03 -20.39
N LEU A 101 0.84 -10.74 -20.04
CA LEU A 101 1.28 -10.31 -18.71
C LEU A 101 1.18 -8.79 -18.50
N ARG A 102 0.72 -8.05 -19.52
CA ARG A 102 0.52 -6.60 -19.41
C ARG A 102 -0.79 -6.32 -18.69
N ALA A 103 -0.79 -5.31 -17.85
CA ALA A 103 -1.95 -4.85 -17.13
C ALA A 103 -3.06 -4.40 -18.08
N LYS A 104 -4.29 -4.61 -17.63
CA LYS A 104 -5.49 -4.28 -18.37
C LYS A 104 -6.46 -3.58 -17.45
N LYS A 105 -7.38 -2.83 -18.03
CA LYS A 105 -8.52 -2.25 -17.32
C LYS A 105 -9.80 -2.44 -18.11
N LEU A 106 -10.93 -2.32 -17.43
CA LEU A 106 -12.23 -2.26 -18.09
C LEU A 106 -12.48 -0.88 -18.69
N HIS A 107 -13.18 -0.86 -19.82
CA HIS A 107 -13.51 0.33 -20.58
C HIS A 107 -14.90 0.21 -21.21
N VAL A 108 -15.71 1.26 -21.07
CA VAL A 108 -17.01 1.37 -21.76
C VAL A 108 -16.76 1.80 -23.21
N SER A 109 -16.78 0.84 -24.13
CA SER A 109 -16.52 1.09 -25.56
C SER A 109 -17.76 1.52 -26.35
N TYR A 110 -18.96 1.30 -25.78
CA TYR A 110 -20.22 1.78 -26.34
C TYR A 110 -21.20 2.11 -25.21
N ASP A 111 -21.85 3.27 -25.31
CA ASP A 111 -22.88 3.74 -24.38
C ASP A 111 -23.94 4.52 -25.16
N ARG A 112 -25.17 4.00 -25.20
CA ARG A 112 -26.30 4.65 -25.87
C ARG A 112 -27.60 4.53 -25.09
N PHE A 113 -28.30 5.65 -25.00
CA PHE A 113 -29.71 5.68 -24.61
C PHE A 113 -30.59 5.38 -25.81
N LEU A 114 -31.60 4.54 -25.61
CA LEU A 114 -32.61 4.17 -26.58
C LEU A 114 -34.00 4.46 -26.05
N GLU A 115 -34.84 4.99 -26.93
CA GLU A 115 -36.28 5.08 -26.75
C GLU A 115 -37.00 3.84 -27.30
N PRO A 116 -38.26 3.57 -26.89
CA PRO A 116 -39.02 2.43 -27.39
C PRO A 116 -39.11 2.43 -28.93
N GLY A 117 -38.68 1.34 -29.57
CA GLY A 117 -38.68 1.17 -31.02
C GLY A 117 -37.41 1.62 -31.73
N GLU A 118 -36.49 2.31 -31.05
CA GLU A 118 -35.17 2.61 -31.61
C GLU A 118 -34.35 1.34 -31.78
N THR A 119 -33.56 1.30 -32.85
CA THR A 119 -32.76 0.12 -33.22
C THR A 119 -31.31 0.52 -33.40
N ILE A 120 -30.42 -0.29 -32.82
CA ILE A 120 -28.97 -0.20 -32.97
C ILE A 120 -28.41 -1.46 -33.61
N SER A 121 -27.23 -1.32 -34.20
CA SER A 121 -26.39 -2.43 -34.63
C SER A 121 -25.00 -2.21 -34.05
N ILE A 122 -24.49 -3.18 -33.29
CA ILE A 122 -23.18 -3.13 -32.64
C ILE A 122 -22.35 -4.31 -33.14
N GLU A 123 -21.14 -4.03 -33.62
CA GLU A 123 -20.13 -5.07 -33.87
C GLU A 123 -19.46 -5.42 -32.54
N ILE A 124 -19.36 -6.71 -32.21
CA ILE A 124 -18.84 -7.18 -30.93
C ILE A 124 -17.33 -7.45 -31.03
N PRO A 125 -16.46 -6.63 -30.38
CA PRO A 125 -15.02 -6.84 -30.43
C PRO A 125 -14.60 -8.09 -29.63
N ASP A 126 -13.47 -8.71 -29.99
CA ASP A 126 -12.86 -9.85 -29.27
C ASP A 126 -12.63 -9.58 -27.78
N ARG A 127 -12.39 -8.32 -27.43
CA ARG A 127 -12.13 -7.84 -26.07
C ARG A 127 -13.40 -7.57 -25.24
N THR A 128 -14.56 -8.05 -25.69
CA THR A 128 -15.85 -7.88 -24.99
C THR A 128 -15.87 -8.68 -23.70
N VAL A 129 -16.29 -8.00 -22.62
CA VAL A 129 -16.54 -8.62 -21.31
C VAL A 129 -18.04 -8.72 -21.05
N SER A 130 -18.81 -7.69 -21.41
CA SER A 130 -20.26 -7.68 -21.23
C SER A 130 -20.95 -6.73 -22.21
N LEU A 131 -22.08 -7.15 -22.78
CA LEU A 131 -23.01 -6.31 -23.54
C LEU A 131 -24.43 -6.52 -23.04
N LYS A 132 -25.02 -5.52 -22.37
CA LYS A 132 -26.40 -5.61 -21.88
C LYS A 132 -27.15 -4.28 -22.04
N SER A 133 -28.47 -4.34 -22.05
CA SER A 133 -29.32 -3.15 -21.85
C SER A 133 -29.64 -2.97 -20.38
N ILE A 134 -29.71 -1.73 -19.93
CA ILE A 134 -30.12 -1.35 -18.58
C ILE A 134 -31.45 -0.60 -18.72
N PRO A 135 -32.55 -1.08 -18.12
CA PRO A 135 -33.78 -0.30 -18.04
C PRO A 135 -33.49 1.02 -17.34
N VAL A 136 -33.95 2.13 -17.92
CA VAL A 136 -33.80 3.47 -17.33
C VAL A 136 -35.13 4.21 -17.36
N ASN A 137 -35.24 5.25 -16.54
CA ASN A 137 -36.33 6.23 -16.66
C ASN A 137 -35.97 7.30 -17.71
N ARG A 138 -36.84 8.31 -17.89
CA ARG A 138 -36.59 9.44 -18.81
C ARG A 138 -35.29 10.21 -18.52
N TYR A 139 -34.74 10.08 -17.31
CA TYR A 139 -33.49 10.68 -16.83
C TYR A 139 -32.41 9.63 -16.56
N GLY A 140 -32.25 8.67 -17.48
CA GLY A 140 -31.41 7.48 -17.34
C GLY A 140 -29.91 7.69 -17.11
N PHE A 141 -29.44 8.94 -17.07
CA PHE A 141 -28.08 9.27 -16.66
C PHE A 141 -27.84 9.01 -15.17
N TYR A 142 -28.87 9.16 -14.32
CA TYR A 142 -28.69 9.23 -12.87
C TYR A 142 -28.80 7.90 -12.14
N ALA A 143 -29.64 6.98 -12.61
CA ALA A 143 -29.81 5.69 -11.96
C ALA A 143 -30.44 4.64 -12.91
N PRO A 144 -30.09 3.36 -12.75
CA PRO A 144 -30.83 2.27 -13.37
C PRO A 144 -32.25 2.17 -12.78
N ALA A 145 -33.21 1.79 -13.62
CA ALA A 145 -34.60 1.51 -13.23
C ALA A 145 -34.87 -0.01 -13.06
N GLY A 146 -33.86 -0.85 -13.21
CA GLY A 146 -33.99 -2.30 -13.12
C GLY A 146 -32.66 -3.01 -13.34
N ARG A 147 -32.72 -4.34 -13.42
CA ARG A 147 -31.58 -5.21 -13.72
C ARG A 147 -31.22 -5.15 -15.20
N CYS A 148 -29.98 -5.47 -15.53
CA CYS A 148 -29.55 -5.62 -16.92
C CYS A 148 -30.34 -6.72 -17.64
N ASN A 149 -30.59 -6.54 -18.93
CA ASN A 149 -31.14 -7.54 -19.82
C ASN A 149 -30.10 -7.94 -20.87
N ASP A 150 -30.02 -9.23 -21.18
CA ASP A 150 -29.20 -9.72 -22.28
C ASP A 150 -29.78 -9.27 -23.62
N ILE A 151 -28.94 -8.70 -24.46
CA ILE A 151 -29.30 -8.25 -25.82
C ILE A 151 -28.49 -8.94 -26.93
N ALA A 152 -27.55 -9.80 -26.53
CA ALA A 152 -26.74 -10.66 -27.38
C ALA A 152 -26.71 -12.07 -26.78
N GLU A 153 -26.48 -13.09 -27.60
CA GLU A 153 -26.24 -14.45 -27.11
C GLU A 153 -24.82 -14.56 -26.54
N GLU A 154 -24.61 -15.48 -25.60
CA GLU A 154 -23.27 -15.82 -25.14
C GLU A 154 -22.45 -16.33 -26.36
N ASN A 155 -21.33 -15.65 -26.67
CA ASN A 155 -20.40 -15.91 -27.78
C ASN A 155 -20.67 -15.21 -29.14
N SER A 156 -21.37 -14.08 -29.19
CA SER A 156 -21.52 -13.27 -30.41
C SER A 156 -20.25 -12.50 -30.86
N THR A 157 -19.04 -12.96 -30.52
CA THR A 157 -17.79 -12.26 -30.87
C THR A 157 -17.59 -12.22 -32.38
N GLY A 158 -17.33 -11.03 -32.92
CA GLY A 158 -17.21 -10.81 -34.37
C GLY A 158 -18.56 -10.73 -35.10
N ASP A 159 -19.68 -10.93 -34.42
CA ASP A 159 -21.01 -10.75 -34.98
C ASP A 159 -21.50 -9.30 -34.87
N ILE A 160 -22.46 -8.96 -35.71
CA ILE A 160 -23.24 -7.71 -35.59
C ILE A 160 -24.52 -8.03 -34.83
N VAL A 161 -24.62 -7.54 -33.60
CA VAL A 161 -25.82 -7.63 -32.78
C VAL A 161 -26.75 -6.48 -33.16
N LYS A 162 -27.93 -6.82 -33.70
CA LYS A 162 -29.02 -5.87 -33.96
C LYS A 162 -30.04 -5.92 -32.84
N TYR A 163 -30.27 -4.80 -32.17
CA TYR A 163 -31.17 -4.72 -31.03
C TYR A 163 -32.17 -3.59 -31.20
N THR A 164 -33.45 -3.87 -30.95
CA THR A 164 -34.54 -2.88 -30.94
C THR A 164 -35.07 -2.75 -29.52
N SER A 165 -34.98 -1.56 -28.94
CA SER A 165 -35.39 -1.31 -27.56
C SER A 165 -36.90 -1.44 -27.38
N LYS A 166 -37.32 -2.02 -26.24
CA LYS A 166 -38.74 -2.16 -25.86
C LYS A 166 -39.20 -1.07 -24.89
N GLY A 167 -38.28 -0.27 -24.37
CA GLY A 167 -38.50 0.69 -23.29
C GLY A 167 -37.55 1.87 -23.41
N TYR A 168 -37.40 2.65 -22.34
CA TYR A 168 -36.25 3.53 -22.21
C TYR A 168 -35.10 2.70 -21.65
N GLU A 169 -34.03 2.53 -22.41
CA GLU A 169 -32.91 1.66 -22.06
C GLU A 169 -31.57 2.34 -22.33
N ARG A 170 -30.56 2.02 -21.51
CA ARG A 170 -29.16 2.39 -21.75
C ARG A 170 -28.40 1.12 -22.13
N VAL A 171 -27.95 1.02 -23.36
CA VAL A 171 -27.16 -0.11 -23.87
C VAL A 171 -25.69 0.18 -23.70
N ILE A 172 -24.99 -0.74 -23.03
CA ILE A 172 -23.58 -0.56 -22.67
C ILE A 172 -22.79 -1.80 -23.05
N LEU A 173 -21.70 -1.56 -23.79
CA LEU A 173 -20.66 -2.53 -24.09
C LEU A 173 -19.44 -2.24 -23.20
N VAL A 174 -19.09 -3.20 -22.37
CA VAL A 174 -17.88 -3.19 -21.56
C VAL A 174 -16.85 -4.10 -22.23
N THR A 175 -15.69 -3.52 -22.51
CA THR A 175 -14.51 -4.21 -23.06
C THR A 175 -13.34 -4.03 -22.10
N TRP A 176 -12.19 -4.65 -22.39
CA TRP A 176 -10.93 -4.33 -21.72
C TRP A 176 -9.92 -3.67 -22.67
N GLU A 177 -8.94 -2.98 -22.11
CA GLU A 177 -7.81 -2.40 -22.85
C GLU A 177 -6.52 -2.49 -22.03
N TYR A 178 -5.36 -2.46 -22.70
CA TYR A 178 -4.06 -2.41 -22.03
C TYR A 178 -3.84 -1.06 -21.37
N VAL A 179 -3.16 -1.07 -20.23
CA VAL A 179 -2.73 0.14 -19.52
C VAL A 179 -1.21 0.19 -19.44
N SER A 180 -0.67 1.41 -19.44
CA SER A 180 0.75 1.67 -19.28
C SER A 180 0.94 2.98 -18.53
N PHE A 181 1.83 2.99 -17.54
CA PHE A 181 2.40 4.19 -16.95
C PHE A 181 3.88 4.33 -17.38
N ILE A 182 4.54 5.43 -16.97
CA ILE A 182 5.95 5.66 -17.25
C ILE A 182 6.79 4.94 -16.18
N SER A 183 7.55 3.93 -16.57
CA SER A 183 8.51 3.27 -15.67
C SER A 183 9.85 3.99 -15.67
N HIS A 184 10.51 4.06 -14.51
CA HIS A 184 11.87 4.56 -14.37
C HIS A 184 12.84 3.37 -14.43
N VAL A 185 13.32 3.08 -15.64
CA VAL A 185 14.21 1.94 -15.94
C VAL A 185 15.58 2.40 -16.45
N PRO A 186 16.60 1.54 -16.49
CA PRO A 186 17.95 1.94 -16.86
C PRO A 186 18.14 2.02 -18.38
N ILE A 187 17.13 1.65 -19.17
CA ILE A 187 17.14 1.68 -20.63
C ILE A 187 16.43 2.93 -21.17
N THR A 188 16.60 3.24 -22.44
CA THR A 188 15.94 4.39 -23.06
C THR A 188 14.42 4.16 -23.14
N ASN A 189 13.65 5.10 -22.57
CA ASN A 189 12.19 5.06 -22.59
C ASN A 189 11.67 5.48 -23.98
N ASP A 190 11.46 4.50 -24.86
CA ASP A 190 10.73 4.69 -26.12
C ASP A 190 9.21 4.59 -25.87
N PRO A 191 8.43 5.66 -26.11
CA PRO A 191 6.98 5.64 -25.91
C PRO A 191 6.24 4.66 -26.84
N LEU A 192 6.89 4.12 -27.88
CA LEU A 192 6.34 3.07 -28.74
C LEU A 192 6.67 1.65 -28.25
N ASN A 193 7.54 1.50 -27.25
CA ASN A 193 7.94 0.21 -26.75
C ASN A 193 6.98 -0.33 -25.68
N PHE A 194 6.05 -1.17 -26.11
CA PHE A 194 5.09 -1.82 -25.22
C PHE A 194 5.69 -2.78 -24.17
N SER A 195 6.98 -3.17 -24.27
CA SER A 195 7.62 -3.95 -23.21
C SER A 195 7.89 -3.10 -21.96
N LEU A 196 7.94 -1.78 -22.07
CA LEU A 196 8.06 -0.85 -20.94
C LEU A 196 6.70 -0.52 -20.31
N GLY A 197 5.66 -1.30 -20.64
CA GLY A 197 4.33 -1.13 -20.08
C GLY A 197 4.17 -1.71 -18.68
N THR A 198 3.02 -1.43 -18.08
CA THR A 198 2.65 -1.88 -16.74
C THR A 198 2.39 -3.39 -16.72
N PRO A 199 3.02 -4.17 -15.83
CA PRO A 199 2.71 -5.58 -15.61
C PRO A 199 1.37 -5.79 -14.88
N ASP A 200 0.68 -6.88 -15.19
CA ASP A 200 -0.57 -7.28 -14.55
C ASP A 200 -0.30 -7.93 -13.18
N LEU A 201 -0.35 -7.15 -12.10
CA LEU A 201 -0.09 -7.66 -10.74
C LEU A 201 -1.18 -8.61 -10.22
N MET A 202 -2.36 -8.67 -10.85
CA MET A 202 -3.37 -9.68 -10.52
C MET A 202 -3.07 -11.03 -11.17
N ASN A 203 -2.17 -11.07 -12.16
CA ASN A 203 -1.79 -12.26 -12.88
C ASN A 203 -0.56 -12.91 -12.24
N LYS A 204 -0.75 -14.10 -11.67
CA LYS A 204 0.31 -14.87 -10.99
C LYS A 204 1.51 -15.17 -11.90
N GLU A 205 1.29 -15.31 -13.20
CA GLU A 205 2.33 -15.57 -14.19
C GLU A 205 3.22 -14.34 -14.40
N ALA A 206 2.71 -13.12 -14.19
CA ALA A 206 3.52 -11.89 -14.22
C ALA A 206 4.53 -11.88 -13.07
N ALA A 207 4.07 -12.12 -11.84
CA ALA A 207 4.94 -12.24 -10.66
C ALA A 207 5.95 -13.40 -10.81
N SER A 208 5.52 -14.54 -11.36
CA SER A 208 6.39 -15.68 -11.62
C SER A 208 7.48 -15.34 -12.65
N ARG A 209 7.15 -14.59 -13.70
CA ARG A 209 8.12 -14.10 -14.68
C ARG A 209 9.10 -13.12 -14.04
N PHE A 210 8.62 -12.19 -13.23
CA PHE A 210 9.43 -11.23 -12.48
C PHE A 210 10.46 -11.92 -11.56
N ILE A 211 10.00 -12.85 -10.73
CA ILE A 211 10.84 -13.69 -9.88
C ILE A 211 11.93 -14.40 -10.69
N LYS A 212 11.57 -14.95 -11.86
CA LYS A 212 12.51 -15.67 -12.72
C LYS A 212 13.60 -14.75 -13.31
N VAL A 213 13.26 -13.53 -13.71
CA VAL A 213 14.19 -12.63 -14.41
C VAL A 213 15.00 -11.75 -13.47
N VAL A 214 14.54 -11.54 -12.23
CA VAL A 214 15.28 -10.75 -11.23
C VAL A 214 15.72 -11.58 -10.02
N HIS A 215 14.79 -12.23 -9.33
CA HIS A 215 15.10 -12.85 -8.03
C HIS A 215 15.96 -14.12 -8.15
N GLU A 216 15.63 -15.04 -9.07
CA GLU A 216 16.41 -16.27 -9.31
C GLU A 216 17.83 -15.94 -9.78
N LYS A 217 17.91 -14.84 -10.52
CA LYS A 217 19.09 -14.24 -11.08
C LYS A 217 20.12 -13.83 -10.01
N PHE A 218 19.69 -13.16 -8.94
CA PHE A 218 20.53 -12.93 -7.77
C PHE A 218 20.79 -14.19 -6.94
N TYR A 219 19.80 -15.07 -6.82
CA TYR A 219 19.92 -16.30 -6.05
C TYR A 219 21.00 -17.23 -6.63
N ASP A 220 21.02 -17.45 -7.94
CA ASP A 220 21.99 -18.31 -8.62
C ASP A 220 23.44 -17.89 -8.31
N GLU A 221 23.69 -16.58 -8.27
CA GLU A 221 25.01 -15.99 -8.03
C GLU A 221 25.38 -15.92 -6.53
N LEU A 222 24.42 -15.55 -5.67
CA LEU A 222 24.68 -15.16 -4.28
C LEU A 222 24.06 -16.10 -3.23
N LYS A 223 23.53 -17.26 -3.61
CA LYS A 223 22.85 -18.23 -2.71
C LYS A 223 23.58 -18.52 -1.40
N ASP A 224 24.91 -18.57 -1.39
CA ASP A 224 25.70 -18.88 -0.19
C ASP A 224 25.60 -17.78 0.88
N TYR A 225 25.11 -16.59 0.52
CA TYR A 225 24.90 -15.45 1.41
C TYR A 225 23.44 -15.28 1.84
N PHE A 226 22.50 -16.02 1.24
CA PHE A 226 21.06 -15.94 1.58
C PHE A 226 20.79 -16.44 3.00
N GLY A 227 19.94 -15.71 3.72
CA GLY A 227 19.60 -16.00 5.12
C GLY A 227 20.72 -15.71 6.12
N THR A 228 21.91 -15.32 5.64
CA THR A 228 23.05 -14.92 6.47
C THR A 228 23.28 -13.42 6.34
N VAL A 229 23.98 -12.99 5.30
CA VAL A 229 24.26 -11.57 5.03
C VAL A 229 23.11 -10.94 4.26
N ILE A 230 22.61 -11.63 3.23
CA ILE A 230 21.44 -11.21 2.46
C ILE A 230 20.19 -11.58 3.25
N LYS A 231 19.41 -10.58 3.63
CA LYS A 231 18.19 -10.77 4.44
C LYS A 231 16.93 -10.92 3.60
N GLY A 232 16.94 -10.42 2.37
CA GLY A 232 15.76 -10.42 1.53
C GLY A 232 15.80 -9.44 0.39
N PHE A 233 14.63 -9.33 -0.23
CA PHE A 233 14.35 -8.41 -1.33
C PHE A 233 13.49 -7.26 -0.84
N PHE A 234 13.75 -6.08 -1.41
CA PHE A 234 12.97 -4.86 -1.26
C PHE A 234 12.23 -4.63 -2.57
N TYR A 235 10.89 -4.61 -2.55
CA TYR A 235 10.07 -4.16 -3.66
C TYR A 235 9.67 -2.69 -3.48
N ASP A 236 9.49 -1.99 -4.59
CA ASP A 236 9.27 -0.55 -4.63
C ASP A 236 8.07 -0.17 -5.49
N GLU A 237 7.19 0.64 -4.90
CA GLU A 237 6.01 1.25 -5.49
C GLU A 237 5.24 0.41 -6.54
N PRO A 238 4.89 -0.88 -6.32
CA PRO A 238 4.16 -1.65 -7.33
C PRO A 238 2.81 -1.00 -7.65
N GLU A 239 2.60 -0.71 -8.94
CA GLU A 239 1.45 0.07 -9.39
C GLU A 239 0.41 -0.80 -10.11
N VAL A 240 -0.86 -0.65 -9.70
CA VAL A 240 -2.04 -1.21 -10.35
C VAL A 240 -2.88 -0.05 -10.89
N CYS A 241 -3.47 -0.24 -12.07
CA CYS A 241 -4.41 0.76 -12.57
C CYS A 241 -5.59 0.90 -11.60
N PHE A 242 -5.83 2.12 -11.15
CA PHE A 242 -6.89 2.43 -10.19
C PHE A 242 -8.32 2.34 -10.78
N ASP A 243 -8.46 2.60 -12.09
CA ASP A 243 -9.73 2.71 -12.81
C ASP A 243 -10.20 1.35 -13.37
N PHE A 244 -10.82 0.53 -12.51
CA PHE A 244 -11.34 -0.81 -12.83
C PHE A 244 -10.29 -1.77 -13.44
N PRO A 245 -9.24 -2.16 -12.69
CA PRO A 245 -8.22 -3.08 -13.20
C PRO A 245 -8.85 -4.42 -13.57
N TRP A 246 -8.37 -5.03 -14.65
CA TRP A 246 -8.89 -6.29 -15.20
C TRP A 246 -7.78 -7.31 -15.48
N THR A 247 -8.08 -8.59 -15.26
CA THR A 247 -7.24 -9.71 -15.69
C THR A 247 -8.10 -10.84 -16.24
N GLN A 248 -7.52 -11.71 -17.04
CA GLN A 248 -8.22 -12.86 -17.63
C GLN A 248 -8.63 -13.84 -16.53
N GLY A 249 -9.90 -14.25 -16.55
CA GLY A 249 -10.47 -15.14 -15.53
C GLY A 249 -10.92 -14.42 -14.25
N PHE A 250 -10.88 -13.08 -14.22
CA PHE A 250 -11.39 -12.28 -13.10
C PHE A 250 -12.84 -12.62 -12.76
N GLU A 251 -13.69 -12.85 -13.76
CA GLU A 251 -15.09 -13.24 -13.59
C GLU A 251 -15.24 -14.54 -12.80
N ASN A 252 -14.33 -15.50 -13.00
CA ASN A 252 -14.35 -16.78 -12.29
C ASN A 252 -13.96 -16.61 -10.81
N GLU A 253 -12.92 -15.82 -10.55
CA GLU A 253 -12.52 -15.49 -9.17
C GLU A 253 -13.57 -14.64 -8.46
N PHE A 254 -14.26 -13.75 -9.19
CA PHE A 254 -15.38 -12.99 -8.67
C PHE A 254 -16.54 -13.90 -8.25
N ILE A 255 -16.99 -14.80 -9.12
CA ILE A 255 -18.06 -15.78 -8.81
C ILE A 255 -17.67 -16.62 -7.59
N LYS A 256 -16.43 -17.11 -7.55
CA LYS A 256 -15.93 -17.93 -6.45
C LYS A 256 -15.94 -17.22 -5.10
N ARG A 257 -15.63 -15.91 -5.06
CA ARG A 257 -15.55 -15.12 -3.81
C ARG A 257 -16.87 -14.50 -3.40
N LYS A 258 -17.69 -14.06 -4.37
CA LYS A 258 -18.91 -13.28 -4.14
C LYS A 258 -20.20 -14.07 -4.34
N GLY A 259 -20.14 -15.19 -5.05
CA GLY A 259 -21.27 -16.11 -5.24
C GLY A 259 -22.26 -15.66 -6.32
N TYR A 260 -21.92 -14.65 -7.14
CA TYR A 260 -22.71 -14.21 -8.28
C TYR A 260 -21.81 -13.75 -9.42
N ASP A 261 -22.35 -13.69 -10.64
CA ASP A 261 -21.61 -13.27 -11.82
C ASP A 261 -21.56 -11.73 -11.91
N LEU A 262 -20.34 -11.17 -11.92
CA LEU A 262 -20.14 -9.74 -12.11
C LEU A 262 -20.78 -9.24 -13.41
N ARG A 263 -20.73 -10.04 -14.49
CA ARG A 263 -21.19 -9.66 -15.83
C ARG A 263 -22.67 -9.30 -15.85
N ASP A 264 -23.47 -9.86 -14.94
CA ASP A 264 -24.88 -9.53 -14.80
C ASP A 264 -25.14 -8.06 -14.44
N ASN A 265 -24.22 -7.43 -13.73
CA ASN A 265 -24.35 -6.04 -13.30
C ASN A 265 -23.16 -5.17 -13.71
N LEU A 266 -22.23 -5.69 -14.52
CA LEU A 266 -21.04 -4.96 -14.94
C LEU A 266 -21.38 -3.67 -15.71
N PRO A 267 -22.37 -3.67 -16.62
CA PRO A 267 -22.86 -2.43 -17.24
C PRO A 267 -23.35 -1.40 -16.22
N ILE A 268 -24.04 -1.81 -15.14
CA ILE A 268 -24.47 -0.89 -14.07
C ILE A 268 -23.26 -0.34 -13.32
N LEU A 269 -22.30 -1.20 -12.94
CA LEU A 269 -21.07 -0.78 -12.26
C LEU A 269 -20.34 0.29 -13.07
N MET A 270 -20.00 -0.01 -14.33
CA MET A 270 -19.21 0.89 -15.18
C MET A 270 -19.94 2.19 -15.52
N ALA A 271 -21.27 2.19 -15.57
CA ALA A 271 -22.08 3.34 -15.96
C ALA A 271 -22.38 4.33 -14.83
N TYR A 272 -22.40 3.84 -13.59
CA TYR A 272 -22.91 4.61 -12.44
C TYR A 272 -21.97 4.66 -11.24
N ALA A 273 -20.84 3.94 -11.24
CA ALA A 273 -19.87 4.01 -10.14
C ALA A 273 -19.30 5.43 -9.91
N GLY A 274 -19.21 6.26 -10.95
CA GLY A 274 -18.83 7.68 -10.81
C GLY A 274 -19.96 8.61 -10.33
N ASN A 275 -21.21 8.13 -10.28
CA ASN A 275 -22.42 8.96 -10.13
C ASN A 275 -23.21 8.70 -8.82
N PHE A 276 -22.55 8.19 -7.77
CA PHE A 276 -23.19 8.02 -6.46
C PHE A 276 -23.80 9.34 -5.97
N TYR A 277 -25.08 9.31 -5.58
CA TYR A 277 -25.83 10.43 -4.98
C TYR A 277 -26.47 11.47 -5.93
N HIS A 278 -27.23 11.02 -6.92
CA HIS A 278 -28.35 11.85 -7.39
C HIS A 278 -29.64 11.49 -6.63
N PRO A 279 -30.27 12.43 -5.91
CA PRO A 279 -31.44 12.16 -5.09
C PRO A 279 -32.61 11.74 -6.00
N GLY A 280 -32.88 10.44 -6.04
CA GLY A 280 -33.96 9.90 -6.86
C GLY A 280 -34.26 8.41 -6.65
N TYR A 281 -33.27 7.57 -6.28
CA TYR A 281 -33.49 6.13 -6.12
C TYR A 281 -32.51 5.46 -5.15
N HIS A 282 -32.81 5.47 -3.84
CA HIS A 282 -31.95 4.92 -2.78
C HIS A 282 -31.56 3.44 -2.98
N GLU A 283 -32.42 2.62 -3.57
CA GLU A 283 -32.11 1.19 -3.80
C GLU A 283 -31.02 0.99 -4.85
N ALA A 284 -30.97 1.84 -5.88
CA ALA A 284 -29.96 1.76 -6.93
C ALA A 284 -28.57 2.15 -6.38
N ASP A 285 -28.50 3.16 -5.52
CA ASP A 285 -27.26 3.60 -4.87
C ASP A 285 -26.62 2.45 -4.07
N LEU A 286 -27.41 1.68 -3.31
CA LEU A 286 -26.91 0.54 -2.55
C LEU A 286 -26.37 -0.58 -3.43
N ILE A 287 -27.04 -0.88 -4.55
CA ILE A 287 -26.59 -1.91 -5.49
C ILE A 287 -25.24 -1.50 -6.11
N ILE A 288 -25.13 -0.28 -6.64
CA ILE A 288 -23.91 0.21 -7.26
C ILE A 288 -22.78 0.25 -6.22
N LYS A 289 -23.08 0.65 -4.98
CA LYS A 289 -22.10 0.74 -3.89
C LYS A 289 -21.55 -0.64 -3.54
N ASN A 290 -22.42 -1.63 -3.40
CA ASN A 290 -22.02 -3.01 -3.15
C ASN A 290 -21.21 -3.57 -4.32
N LEU A 291 -21.57 -3.29 -5.58
CA LEU A 291 -20.78 -3.71 -6.74
C LEU A 291 -19.38 -3.10 -6.75
N VAL A 292 -19.24 -1.82 -6.42
CA VAL A 292 -17.93 -1.15 -6.28
C VAL A 292 -17.11 -1.80 -5.17
N PHE A 293 -17.73 -2.05 -4.02
CA PHE A 293 -17.08 -2.69 -2.88
C PHE A 293 -16.62 -4.11 -3.21
N ASP A 294 -17.47 -4.92 -3.84
CA ASP A 294 -17.15 -6.29 -4.21
C ASP A 294 -16.09 -6.35 -5.31
N TYR A 295 -16.13 -5.44 -6.28
CA TYR A 295 -15.09 -5.31 -7.30
C TYR A 295 -13.74 -4.98 -6.65
N PHE A 296 -13.71 -3.96 -5.77
CA PHE A 296 -12.52 -3.56 -5.00
C PHE A 296 -11.94 -4.73 -4.22
N ASP A 297 -12.79 -5.43 -3.49
CA ASP A 297 -12.42 -6.53 -2.62
C ASP A 297 -11.77 -7.68 -3.41
N VAL A 298 -12.32 -8.04 -4.57
CA VAL A 298 -11.81 -9.14 -5.40
C VAL A 298 -10.49 -8.78 -6.08
N TRP A 299 -10.38 -7.61 -6.72
CA TRP A 299 -9.14 -7.29 -7.42
C TRP A 299 -7.98 -7.08 -6.45
N THR A 300 -8.24 -6.46 -5.30
CA THR A 300 -7.20 -6.28 -4.26
C THR A 300 -6.74 -7.60 -3.67
N ASP A 301 -7.65 -8.56 -3.45
CA ASP A 301 -7.27 -9.92 -3.03
C ASP A 301 -6.35 -10.59 -4.07
N LEU A 302 -6.64 -10.45 -5.37
CA LEU A 302 -5.82 -11.05 -6.42
C LEU A 302 -4.42 -10.46 -6.43
N VAL A 303 -4.26 -9.14 -6.28
CA VAL A 303 -2.94 -8.50 -6.18
C VAL A 303 -2.20 -8.97 -4.93
N ALA A 304 -2.87 -8.98 -3.77
CA ALA A 304 -2.32 -9.45 -2.50
C ALA A 304 -1.79 -10.89 -2.62
N GLU A 305 -2.57 -11.80 -3.20
CA GLU A 305 -2.23 -13.22 -3.30
C GLU A 305 -1.22 -13.54 -4.40
N ASN A 306 -1.37 -12.93 -5.58
CA ASN A 306 -0.66 -13.32 -6.81
C ASN A 306 0.64 -12.54 -7.03
N PHE A 307 0.78 -11.33 -6.47
CA PHE A 307 2.02 -10.59 -6.52
C PHE A 307 2.77 -10.69 -5.18
N TYR A 308 2.30 -9.99 -4.15
CA TYR A 308 2.96 -9.93 -2.84
C TYR A 308 3.10 -11.34 -2.23
N GLY A 309 2.04 -12.13 -2.27
CA GLY A 309 2.04 -13.50 -1.74
C GLY A 309 2.99 -14.45 -2.47
N GLU A 310 3.18 -14.30 -3.78
CA GLU A 310 4.10 -15.16 -4.54
C GLU A 310 5.57 -14.78 -4.30
N ILE A 311 5.89 -13.48 -4.23
CA ILE A 311 7.24 -13.01 -3.87
C ILE A 311 7.59 -13.44 -2.45
N GLN A 312 6.67 -13.29 -1.49
CA GLN A 312 6.88 -13.74 -0.12
C GLN A 312 7.13 -15.24 -0.04
N LYS A 313 6.28 -16.06 -0.69
CA LYS A 313 6.47 -17.52 -0.74
C LYS A 313 7.84 -17.90 -1.33
N TYR A 314 8.25 -17.21 -2.40
CA TYR A 314 9.57 -17.39 -3.00
C TYR A 314 10.71 -17.11 -2.02
N CYS A 315 10.64 -15.97 -1.32
CA CYS A 315 11.63 -15.53 -0.35
C CYS A 315 11.73 -16.51 0.84
N HIS A 316 10.59 -16.90 1.43
CA HIS A 316 10.54 -17.81 2.57
C HIS A 316 11.12 -19.18 2.24
N LYS A 317 10.87 -19.71 1.03
CA LYS A 317 11.45 -20.98 0.57
C LYS A 317 12.99 -20.96 0.53
N ARG A 318 13.59 -19.78 0.38
CA ARG A 318 15.04 -19.56 0.34
C ARG A 318 15.61 -19.03 1.65
N GLY A 319 14.79 -18.96 2.70
CA GLY A 319 15.22 -18.46 3.98
C GLY A 319 15.64 -16.99 3.91
N VAL A 320 14.86 -16.17 3.23
CA VAL A 320 14.97 -14.70 3.23
C VAL A 320 13.58 -14.07 3.29
N LEU A 321 13.52 -12.76 3.45
CA LEU A 321 12.28 -11.99 3.60
C LEU A 321 11.91 -11.24 2.32
N SER A 322 10.63 -10.92 2.17
CA SER A 322 10.13 -9.95 1.19
C SER A 322 9.62 -8.74 1.95
N VAL A 323 10.25 -7.59 1.71
CA VAL A 323 9.87 -6.30 2.28
C VAL A 323 9.71 -5.28 1.15
N GLY A 324 9.11 -4.15 1.45
CA GLY A 324 8.88 -3.09 0.46
C GLY A 324 7.71 -2.22 0.90
N HIS A 325 7.35 -1.25 0.09
CA HIS A 325 6.22 -0.36 0.33
C HIS A 325 5.39 -0.17 -0.95
N GLN A 326 4.20 0.39 -0.77
CA GLN A 326 3.22 0.56 -1.84
C GLN A 326 3.38 1.97 -2.43
N ASP A 327 2.90 2.19 -3.66
CA ASP A 327 2.82 3.54 -4.18
C ASP A 327 1.71 4.32 -3.45
N MET A 328 1.93 5.62 -3.26
CA MET A 328 1.00 6.54 -2.61
C MET A 328 0.56 6.10 -1.20
N ASP A 329 1.42 5.45 -0.42
CA ASP A 329 1.11 4.99 0.94
C ASP A 329 1.27 6.05 2.05
N ASN A 330 1.56 7.29 1.64
CA ASN A 330 1.84 8.42 2.52
C ASN A 330 0.61 9.27 2.90
N HIS A 331 -0.59 8.93 2.41
CA HIS A 331 -1.84 9.64 2.78
C HIS A 331 -3.04 8.70 2.92
N THR A 332 -3.92 8.99 3.89
CA THR A 332 -5.18 8.22 4.09
C THR A 332 -6.05 8.21 2.84
N LYS A 333 -6.08 9.31 2.09
CA LYS A 333 -6.87 9.44 0.85
C LYS A 333 -6.38 8.55 -0.28
N THR A 334 -5.13 8.08 -0.26
CA THR A 334 -4.54 7.26 -1.34
C THR A 334 -4.37 5.80 -0.97
N LEU A 335 -4.66 5.40 0.28
CA LEU A 335 -4.52 4.00 0.74
C LEU A 335 -5.38 2.98 -0.01
N ALA A 336 -6.34 3.43 -0.83
CA ALA A 336 -7.20 2.60 -1.66
C ALA A 336 -6.99 2.86 -3.17
N SER A 337 -5.99 3.65 -3.57
CA SER A 337 -5.79 4.07 -4.97
C SER A 337 -4.98 3.06 -5.79
N VAL A 338 -3.82 3.46 -6.29
CA VAL A 338 -2.99 2.77 -7.28
C VAL A 338 -2.41 1.46 -6.77
N SER A 339 -2.22 1.29 -5.46
CA SER A 339 -1.82 -0.01 -4.90
C SER A 339 -3.01 -0.84 -4.43
N GLY A 340 -4.22 -0.29 -4.41
CA GLY A 340 -5.40 -0.96 -3.86
C GLY A 340 -5.46 -0.92 -2.35
N HIS A 341 -6.03 -1.95 -1.71
CA HIS A 341 -6.26 -1.95 -0.28
C HIS A 341 -4.94 -2.15 0.51
N PHE A 342 -4.34 -1.05 1.00
CA PHE A 342 -3.04 -1.05 1.69
C PHE A 342 -2.86 -2.19 2.72
N PHE A 343 -3.83 -2.37 3.61
CA PHE A 343 -3.74 -3.36 4.69
C PHE A 343 -3.78 -4.82 4.19
N LYS A 344 -4.62 -5.14 3.18
CA LYS A 344 -4.68 -6.48 2.59
C LYS A 344 -3.37 -6.84 1.92
N ASN A 345 -2.82 -5.94 1.11
CA ASN A 345 -1.51 -6.15 0.48
C ASN A 345 -0.40 -6.34 1.52
N SER A 346 -0.43 -5.52 2.58
CA SER A 346 0.51 -5.61 3.70
C SER A 346 0.45 -6.95 4.46
N TYR A 347 -0.61 -7.75 4.30
CA TYR A 347 -0.68 -9.09 4.88
C TYR A 347 0.41 -10.02 4.31
N TYR A 348 0.80 -9.86 3.05
CA TYR A 348 1.85 -10.67 2.42
C TYR A 348 3.23 -10.00 2.42
N ASN A 349 3.39 -8.90 3.15
CA ASN A 349 4.67 -8.26 3.41
C ASN A 349 5.24 -8.74 4.77
N ASP A 350 6.53 -9.11 4.83
CA ASP A 350 7.17 -9.53 6.09
C ASP A 350 7.40 -8.35 7.05
N SER A 351 7.59 -7.16 6.48
CA SER A 351 7.74 -5.88 7.18
C SER A 351 6.90 -4.83 6.44
N PRO A 352 5.61 -4.65 6.79
CA PRO A 352 4.75 -3.63 6.18
C PRO A 352 5.49 -2.30 6.07
N GLY A 353 5.48 -1.72 4.87
CA GLY A 353 6.28 -0.54 4.53
C GLY A 353 5.45 0.69 4.25
N ILE A 354 6.11 1.84 4.35
CA ILE A 354 5.65 3.17 3.94
C ILE A 354 6.83 3.97 3.39
N ASP A 355 6.56 5.00 2.61
CA ASP A 355 7.58 5.94 2.14
C ASP A 355 7.39 7.36 2.69
N VAL A 356 8.49 7.95 3.17
CA VAL A 356 8.55 9.32 3.69
C VAL A 356 9.40 10.17 2.76
N ILE A 357 8.70 10.90 1.88
CA ILE A 357 9.27 11.80 0.89
C ILE A 357 9.00 13.28 1.17
N GLY A 358 9.85 14.14 0.61
CA GLY A 358 9.66 15.59 0.58
C GLY A 358 9.41 16.20 1.96
N SER A 359 8.22 16.77 2.16
CA SER A 359 7.81 17.37 3.43
C SER A 359 6.66 16.63 4.12
N ASN A 360 6.51 15.31 3.86
CA ASN A 360 5.47 14.49 4.50
C ASN A 360 5.55 14.51 6.04
N ILE A 361 6.75 14.69 6.60
CA ILE A 361 6.91 14.94 8.03
C ILE A 361 7.73 16.22 8.16
N ASP A 362 7.12 17.28 8.67
CA ASP A 362 7.80 18.54 8.97
C ASP A 362 7.08 19.23 10.15
N ILE A 363 7.69 20.29 10.68
CA ILE A 363 7.06 21.14 11.68
C ILE A 363 5.77 21.73 11.07
N ASP A 364 4.69 21.75 11.85
CA ASP A 364 3.34 22.22 11.48
C ASP A 364 2.61 21.38 10.41
N THR A 365 3.21 20.29 9.93
CA THR A 365 2.56 19.30 9.05
C THR A 365 2.11 18.09 9.87
N PHE A 366 0.90 17.59 9.60
CA PHE A 366 0.40 16.37 10.25
C PHE A 366 -0.08 15.37 9.21
N TYR A 367 0.63 14.25 9.15
CA TYR A 367 0.19 13.02 8.50
C TYR A 367 0.59 11.84 9.40
N ASP A 368 -0.34 10.97 9.73
CA ASP A 368 -0.11 9.86 10.67
C ASP A 368 0.30 8.56 9.99
N PHE A 369 0.55 8.59 8.68
CA PHE A 369 0.74 7.42 7.83
C PHE A 369 1.82 6.40 8.26
N PRO A 370 2.91 6.75 8.99
CA PRO A 370 3.82 5.73 9.50
C PRO A 370 3.11 4.73 10.44
N ARG A 371 1.98 5.12 11.03
CA ARG A 371 1.15 4.26 11.87
C ARG A 371 0.37 3.23 11.06
N PHE A 372 0.18 3.39 9.74
CA PHE A 372 -0.45 2.35 8.91
C PHE A 372 0.39 1.06 8.93
N ALA A 373 1.68 1.15 8.59
CA ALA A 373 2.61 0.05 8.69
C ALA A 373 2.79 -0.45 10.14
N GLY A 374 2.86 0.46 11.12
CA GLY A 374 2.91 0.11 12.53
C GLY A 374 1.70 -0.70 13.01
N SER A 375 0.50 -0.35 12.53
CA SER A 375 -0.75 -1.06 12.82
C SER A 375 -0.79 -2.43 12.15
N CYS A 376 -0.40 -2.53 10.87
CA CYS A 376 -0.21 -3.81 10.19
C CYS A 376 0.71 -4.74 10.99
N LYS A 377 1.86 -4.22 11.44
CA LYS A 377 2.82 -4.98 12.24
C LYS A 377 2.19 -5.51 13.52
N ARG A 378 1.47 -4.67 14.26
CA ARG A 378 0.88 -5.05 15.55
C ARG A 378 -0.30 -6.01 15.39
N LEU A 379 -1.24 -5.71 14.50
CA LEU A 379 -2.49 -6.45 14.34
C LEU A 379 -2.29 -7.79 13.60
N TYR A 380 -1.47 -7.82 12.55
CA TYR A 380 -1.10 -9.08 11.87
C TYR A 380 0.02 -9.85 12.58
N GLY A 381 0.62 -9.30 13.64
CA GLY A 381 1.68 -9.96 14.39
C GLY A 381 3.01 -10.07 13.63
N LYS A 382 3.29 -9.14 12.71
CA LYS A 382 4.57 -9.08 11.98
C LYS A 382 5.72 -8.74 12.91
N ASN A 383 6.94 -9.05 12.47
CA ASN A 383 8.14 -8.81 13.27
C ASN A 383 8.62 -7.37 13.22
N SER A 384 8.42 -6.69 12.10
CA SER A 384 8.92 -5.35 11.84
C SER A 384 7.92 -4.56 11.00
N ALA A 385 8.07 -3.25 10.98
CA ALA A 385 7.45 -2.32 10.06
C ALA A 385 8.57 -1.42 9.53
N MET A 386 8.64 -1.26 8.22
CA MET A 386 9.72 -0.55 7.57
C MET A 386 9.29 0.81 7.05
N SER A 387 10.26 1.68 6.83
CA SER A 387 10.07 2.90 6.07
C SER A 387 11.24 3.12 5.13
N GLU A 388 10.95 3.46 3.89
CA GLU A 388 11.88 4.23 3.07
C GLU A 388 11.78 5.71 3.49
N THR A 389 12.92 6.37 3.74
CA THR A 389 12.93 7.72 4.33
C THR A 389 13.98 8.60 3.66
N PHE A 390 13.69 9.91 3.58
CA PHE A 390 14.57 10.99 3.11
C PHE A 390 14.62 11.19 1.59
N ALA A 391 13.82 10.48 0.82
CA ALA A 391 13.72 10.72 -0.61
C ALA A 391 13.14 12.12 -0.89
N ILE A 392 13.73 12.83 -1.87
CA ILE A 392 13.27 14.15 -2.36
C ILE A 392 13.22 15.24 -1.25
N MET A 393 13.96 15.09 -0.14
CA MET A 393 13.97 16.08 0.96
C MET A 393 15.03 17.18 0.82
N GLY A 394 15.89 17.09 -0.20
CA GLY A 394 17.04 17.97 -0.40
C GLY A 394 18.20 17.65 0.55
N ILE A 395 19.20 18.54 0.59
CA ILE A 395 20.43 18.32 1.39
C ILE A 395 20.50 19.10 2.69
N ALA A 396 19.63 20.09 2.86
CA ALA A 396 19.68 21.01 3.99
C ALA A 396 19.05 20.38 5.24
N HIS A 397 19.73 19.39 5.81
CA HIS A 397 19.33 18.73 7.05
C HIS A 397 20.21 19.13 8.22
N SER A 398 19.61 19.14 9.42
CA SER A 398 20.33 19.14 10.68
C SER A 398 20.23 17.75 11.33
N PRO A 399 21.18 17.36 12.18
CA PRO A 399 21.08 16.11 12.94
C PRO A 399 19.79 16.01 13.76
N ASP A 400 19.28 17.15 14.25
CA ASP A 400 18.04 17.21 15.01
C ASP A 400 16.79 17.00 14.15
N ARG A 401 16.77 17.53 12.91
CA ARG A 401 15.70 17.24 11.94
C ARG A 401 15.70 15.75 11.58
N MET A 402 16.86 15.15 11.34
CA MET A 402 16.98 13.71 11.07
C MET A 402 16.46 12.88 12.25
N ARG A 403 16.86 13.23 13.49
CA ARG A 403 16.35 12.61 14.72
C ARG A 403 14.82 12.71 14.78
N TYR A 404 14.27 13.92 14.66
CA TYR A 404 12.82 14.16 14.74
C TYR A 404 12.04 13.35 13.71
N LEU A 405 12.49 13.35 12.44
CA LEU A 405 11.86 12.60 11.35
C LEU A 405 11.76 11.10 11.65
N MET A 406 12.86 10.51 12.14
CA MET A 406 12.89 9.08 12.41
C MET A 406 12.14 8.74 13.72
N GLU A 407 12.28 9.54 14.78
CA GLU A 407 11.55 9.32 16.04
C GLU A 407 10.03 9.46 15.87
N HIS A 408 9.58 10.39 15.03
CA HIS A 408 8.17 10.54 14.65
C HIS A 408 7.59 9.24 14.08
N GLN A 409 8.38 8.50 13.31
CA GLN A 409 7.99 7.21 12.76
C GLN A 409 8.12 6.07 13.79
N VAL A 410 9.16 6.09 14.64
CA VAL A 410 9.37 5.09 15.69
C VAL A 410 8.18 5.02 16.65
N ILE A 411 7.68 6.16 17.12
CA ILE A 411 6.51 6.19 18.02
C ILE A 411 5.21 5.73 17.33
N ARG A 412 5.20 5.65 16.00
CA ARG A 412 4.07 5.12 15.22
C ARG A 412 4.19 3.63 14.92
N GLY A 413 5.37 3.04 15.13
CA GLY A 413 5.61 1.60 15.07
C GLY A 413 6.69 1.16 14.09
N ILE A 414 7.29 2.10 13.34
CA ILE A 414 8.40 1.83 12.42
C ILE A 414 9.66 1.44 13.21
N ASP A 415 10.35 0.40 12.76
CA ASP A 415 11.57 -0.10 13.38
C ASP A 415 12.67 -0.53 12.40
N THR A 416 12.38 -0.47 11.10
CA THR A 416 13.36 -0.67 10.05
C THR A 416 13.35 0.54 9.13
N PHE A 417 14.50 1.17 8.94
CA PHE A 417 14.62 2.34 8.07
C PHE A 417 15.51 1.98 6.89
N PHE A 418 15.09 2.35 5.68
CA PHE A 418 15.86 2.35 4.45
C PHE A 418 16.07 3.80 4.05
N ASN A 419 17.23 4.38 4.40
CA ASN A 419 17.47 5.80 4.16
C ASN A 419 17.92 6.05 2.71
N MET A 420 17.23 6.94 2.01
CA MET A 420 17.45 7.32 0.61
C MET A 420 18.34 8.56 0.48
N ILE A 421 19.30 8.61 -0.43
CA ILE A 421 20.01 7.52 -1.10
C ILE A 421 21.51 7.85 -1.03
N SER A 422 22.35 6.82 -1.06
CA SER A 422 23.81 6.94 -1.05
C SER A 422 24.41 6.66 -2.42
N SER A 423 25.36 7.48 -2.84
CA SER A 423 26.23 7.22 -3.98
C SER A 423 27.63 6.78 -3.52
N ILE A 424 28.33 6.02 -4.36
CA ILE A 424 29.76 5.68 -4.17
C ILE A 424 30.60 6.82 -4.76
N ASP A 425 30.53 7.98 -4.12
CA ASP A 425 31.29 9.16 -4.48
C ASP A 425 31.91 9.81 -3.24
N TYR A 426 33.15 10.28 -3.38
CA TYR A 426 33.98 10.80 -2.30
C TYR A 426 34.37 12.27 -2.50
N GLU A 427 33.87 12.91 -3.56
CA GLU A 427 34.07 14.35 -3.76
C GLU A 427 33.23 15.19 -2.77
N GLU A 428 33.79 16.30 -2.29
CA GLU A 428 33.24 17.12 -1.19
C GLU A 428 32.03 18.00 -1.60
N ASP A 429 31.74 18.18 -2.90
CA ASP A 429 30.80 19.20 -3.42
C ASP A 429 29.49 18.63 -4.01
N THR A 430 28.58 18.14 -3.18
CA THR A 430 27.46 17.32 -3.72
C THR A 430 26.14 17.41 -2.95
N TYR A 431 25.07 17.20 -3.72
CA TYR A 431 23.66 17.29 -3.33
C TYR A 431 23.06 15.99 -2.74
N ASP A 432 23.88 15.10 -2.17
CA ASP A 432 23.40 13.86 -1.52
C ASP A 432 23.61 13.93 0.00
N LEU A 433 22.55 13.71 0.79
CA LEU A 433 22.61 13.73 2.25
C LEU A 433 23.45 12.58 2.81
N PHE A 434 23.30 11.38 2.22
CA PHE A 434 23.81 10.15 2.79
C PHE A 434 25.01 9.59 2.03
N LYS A 435 26.10 10.35 1.90
CA LYS A 435 27.32 9.82 1.26
C LYS A 435 28.63 10.25 1.94
N PRO A 436 29.75 9.57 1.64
CA PRO A 436 31.07 10.02 2.08
C PRO A 436 31.37 11.46 1.63
N GLY A 437 31.96 12.27 2.52
CA GLY A 437 32.27 13.67 2.25
C GLY A 437 31.14 14.64 2.65
N ASN A 438 29.93 14.15 2.95
CA ASN A 438 28.86 15.01 3.46
C ASN A 438 29.12 15.37 4.95
N TYR A 439 29.31 16.66 5.24
CA TYR A 439 29.66 17.16 6.58
C TYR A 439 28.68 16.75 7.69
N ILE A 440 27.37 16.75 7.41
CA ILE A 440 26.35 16.40 8.41
C ILE A 440 26.46 14.92 8.77
N ASN A 441 26.51 14.06 7.76
CA ASN A 441 26.55 12.63 7.99
C ASN A 441 27.92 12.18 8.55
N ASP A 442 29.02 12.73 8.06
CA ASP A 442 30.36 12.37 8.53
C ASP A 442 30.63 12.77 9.98
N LEU A 443 30.07 13.89 10.44
CA LEU A 443 30.22 14.32 11.84
C LEU A 443 29.15 13.75 12.77
N HIS A 444 27.91 13.61 12.32
CA HIS A 444 26.78 13.35 13.20
C HIS A 444 26.03 12.05 12.88
N GLY A 445 26.24 11.44 11.72
CA GLY A 445 25.52 10.25 11.26
C GLY A 445 25.54 9.10 12.27
N ARG A 446 26.72 8.79 12.82
CA ARG A 446 26.86 7.76 13.87
C ARG A 446 26.00 8.06 15.10
N ASN A 447 26.01 9.31 15.55
CA ASN A 447 25.25 9.70 16.75
C ASN A 447 23.74 9.61 16.50
N VAL A 448 23.27 10.05 15.33
CA VAL A 448 21.86 9.96 14.92
C VAL A 448 21.43 8.49 14.81
N ASN A 449 22.17 7.68 14.06
CA ASN A 449 21.84 6.27 13.83
C ASN A 449 21.84 5.44 15.13
N GLU A 450 22.84 5.64 16.00
CA GLU A 450 22.88 4.96 17.30
C GLU A 450 21.78 5.45 18.26
N HIS A 451 21.38 6.72 18.17
CA HIS A 451 20.26 7.26 18.93
C HIS A 451 18.93 6.63 18.49
N VAL A 452 18.66 6.63 17.18
CA VAL A 452 17.45 6.04 16.60
C VAL A 452 17.40 4.53 16.88
N LYS A 453 18.53 3.82 16.78
CA LYS A 453 18.63 2.40 17.16
C LYS A 453 18.18 2.14 18.61
N ARG A 454 18.54 3.02 19.56
CA ARG A 454 18.06 2.90 20.96
C ARG A 454 16.57 3.19 21.07
N ALA A 455 16.07 4.21 20.37
CA ALA A 455 14.64 4.51 20.33
C ALA A 455 13.83 3.33 19.79
N ILE A 456 14.30 2.69 18.70
CA ILE A 456 13.72 1.46 18.14
C ILE A 456 13.71 0.33 19.18
N GLY A 457 14.82 0.10 19.87
CA GLY A 457 14.92 -0.93 20.91
C GLY A 457 13.92 -0.72 22.04
N LEU A 458 13.74 0.53 22.49
CA LEU A 458 12.75 0.90 23.51
C LEU A 458 11.31 0.75 22.99
N ALA A 459 11.03 1.21 21.77
CA ALA A 459 9.72 1.13 21.14
C ALA A 459 9.29 -0.31 20.83
N ASN A 460 10.23 -1.26 20.81
CA ASN A 460 9.98 -2.69 20.62
C ASN A 460 10.08 -3.53 21.89
N ALA A 461 10.37 -2.94 23.04
CA ALA A 461 10.44 -3.67 24.30
C ALA A 461 9.11 -4.38 24.62
N GLY A 462 9.17 -5.64 25.01
CA GLY A 462 8.01 -6.44 25.39
C GLY A 462 6.87 -6.40 24.37
N THR A 463 5.65 -6.12 24.82
CA THR A 463 4.43 -6.10 23.99
C THR A 463 3.88 -4.68 23.82
N PRO A 464 3.27 -4.33 22.67
CA PRO A 464 2.49 -3.10 22.56
C PRO A 464 1.40 -3.03 23.63
N ALA A 465 1.21 -1.87 24.22
CA ALA A 465 0.23 -1.66 25.30
C ALA A 465 -0.83 -0.61 24.95
N SER A 466 -0.92 -0.18 23.68
CA SER A 466 -2.07 0.57 23.18
C SER A 466 -3.31 -0.32 23.22
N ASP A 467 -4.41 0.23 23.74
CA ASP A 467 -5.70 -0.44 23.88
C ASP A 467 -6.81 0.24 23.06
N LEU A 468 -6.45 1.22 22.23
CA LEU A 468 -7.34 1.99 21.39
C LEU A 468 -7.06 1.73 19.91
N ALA A 469 -8.09 1.63 19.10
CA ALA A 469 -7.97 1.61 17.64
C ALA A 469 -8.99 2.52 16.95
N VAL A 470 -8.62 3.04 15.78
CA VAL A 470 -9.47 3.83 14.87
C VAL A 470 -9.81 2.99 13.65
N TYR A 471 -11.10 2.82 13.37
CA TYR A 471 -11.57 2.08 12.20
C TYR A 471 -11.30 2.87 10.92
N ILE A 472 -10.66 2.24 9.93
CA ILE A 472 -10.48 2.81 8.60
C ILE A 472 -11.50 2.19 7.62
N PRO A 473 -12.48 2.96 7.14
CA PRO A 473 -13.49 2.48 6.20
C PRO A 473 -12.94 2.44 4.76
N MET A 474 -12.03 1.50 4.48
CA MET A 474 -11.30 1.40 3.21
C MET A 474 -12.21 1.33 1.98
N ARG A 475 -13.34 0.63 2.09
CA ARG A 475 -14.35 0.53 1.02
C ARG A 475 -15.01 1.87 0.73
N ASP A 476 -15.38 2.64 1.76
CA ASP A 476 -15.93 3.98 1.55
C ASP A 476 -14.88 4.92 0.95
N ILE A 477 -13.62 4.87 1.41
CA ILE A 477 -12.51 5.63 0.81
C ILE A 477 -12.42 5.31 -0.70
N TYR A 478 -12.39 4.04 -1.08
CA TYR A 478 -12.35 3.62 -2.49
C TYR A 478 -13.53 4.13 -3.32
N ALA A 479 -14.76 3.97 -2.82
CA ALA A 479 -15.96 4.42 -3.54
C ALA A 479 -15.99 5.94 -3.72
N HIS A 480 -15.43 6.70 -2.77
CA HIS A 480 -15.27 8.14 -2.93
C HIS A 480 -14.21 8.49 -3.99
N LEU A 481 -13.09 7.78 -4.05
CA LEU A 481 -12.03 8.05 -5.04
C LEU A 481 -12.47 7.75 -6.48
N ILE A 482 -13.27 6.70 -6.71
CA ILE A 482 -13.84 6.44 -8.05
C ILE A 482 -14.74 7.59 -8.52
N ARG A 483 -15.38 8.30 -7.58
CA ARG A 483 -16.25 9.44 -7.89
C ARG A 483 -15.46 10.71 -8.24
N ASP A 484 -14.31 10.93 -7.63
CA ASP A 484 -13.64 12.25 -7.57
C ASP A 484 -12.83 12.63 -8.83
N ASN A 485 -13.10 11.97 -9.97
CA ASN A 485 -12.63 12.45 -11.28
C ASN A 485 -13.39 13.71 -11.75
N ASP A 486 -14.44 14.13 -11.03
CA ASP A 486 -15.21 15.35 -11.32
C ASP A 486 -15.24 16.30 -10.12
N ALA A 487 -14.76 17.53 -10.34
CA ALA A 487 -14.55 18.65 -9.41
C ALA A 487 -15.82 19.23 -8.71
N HIS A 488 -16.82 18.42 -8.40
CA HIS A 488 -18.16 18.89 -8.05
C HIS A 488 -18.51 18.91 -6.55
N ASN A 489 -17.57 18.63 -5.64
CA ASN A 489 -17.88 18.70 -4.19
C ASN A 489 -16.70 19.14 -3.30
N MET A 490 -16.13 20.32 -3.57
CA MET A 490 -15.07 20.93 -2.73
C MET A 490 -15.47 21.24 -1.27
N ASN A 491 -16.74 21.07 -0.88
CA ASN A 491 -17.24 21.38 0.47
C ASN A 491 -17.68 20.15 1.28
N SER A 492 -17.51 18.93 0.77
CA SER A 492 -17.86 17.71 1.51
C SER A 492 -16.69 17.20 2.32
N ILE A 493 -16.91 16.87 3.60
CA ILE A 493 -15.93 16.12 4.40
C ILE A 493 -15.95 14.67 3.92
N LEU A 494 -14.80 14.11 3.56
CA LEU A 494 -14.67 12.78 2.97
C LEU A 494 -14.27 11.74 4.02
N PRO A 495 -14.49 10.43 3.79
CA PRO A 495 -14.21 9.42 4.81
C PRO A 495 -12.76 9.43 5.32
N TYR A 496 -11.79 9.73 4.45
CA TYR A 496 -10.39 9.87 4.84
C TYR A 496 -10.13 11.14 5.68
N ASP A 497 -10.85 12.24 5.44
CA ASP A 497 -10.74 13.46 6.26
C ASP A 497 -11.22 13.22 7.69
N GLU A 498 -12.28 12.42 7.86
CA GLU A 498 -12.78 12.04 9.18
C GLU A 498 -11.79 11.16 9.94
N VAL A 499 -11.16 10.20 9.26
CA VAL A 499 -10.08 9.38 9.84
C VAL A 499 -8.89 10.27 10.26
N ASP A 500 -8.43 11.17 9.38
CA ASP A 500 -7.31 12.08 9.67
C ASP A 500 -7.62 13.03 10.82
N ARG A 501 -8.86 13.51 10.91
CA ARG A 501 -9.31 14.36 12.02
C ARG A 501 -9.24 13.64 13.35
N ILE A 502 -9.74 12.40 13.42
CA ILE A 502 -9.67 11.57 14.63
C ILE A 502 -8.21 11.29 14.99
N ALA A 503 -7.42 10.85 14.02
CA ALA A 503 -6.01 10.54 14.22
C ALA A 503 -5.23 11.75 14.75
N ARG A 504 -5.48 12.96 14.22
CA ARG A 504 -4.86 14.19 14.70
C ARG A 504 -5.18 14.48 16.16
N ILE A 505 -6.44 14.33 16.56
CA ILE A 505 -6.84 14.53 17.96
C ILE A 505 -6.11 13.54 18.86
N LEU A 506 -6.15 12.25 18.52
CA LEU A 506 -5.56 11.18 19.32
C LEU A 506 -4.03 11.23 19.38
N ALA A 507 -3.37 11.61 18.28
CA ALA A 507 -1.91 11.68 18.20
C ALA A 507 -1.29 12.73 19.12
N TYR A 508 -2.09 13.70 19.58
CA TYR A 508 -1.70 14.71 20.56
C TYR A 508 -2.46 14.57 21.89
N MET A 509 -3.24 13.51 22.09
CA MET A 509 -3.76 13.14 23.40
C MET A 509 -2.75 12.22 24.11
N PRO A 510 -2.74 12.17 25.46
CA PRO A 510 -1.89 11.26 26.23
C PRO A 510 -2.33 9.79 26.13
N CYS A 511 -2.48 9.28 24.91
CA CYS A 511 -2.84 7.92 24.55
C CYS A 511 -2.00 7.43 23.37
N ASP A 512 -2.04 6.13 23.11
CA ASP A 512 -1.46 5.48 21.93
C ASP A 512 -2.57 4.67 21.26
N PHE A 513 -2.54 4.56 19.94
CA PHE A 513 -3.60 3.91 19.17
C PHE A 513 -3.07 3.21 17.92
N ASP A 514 -3.93 2.34 17.38
CA ASP A 514 -3.75 1.65 16.12
C ASP A 514 -4.84 2.00 15.12
N TYR A 515 -4.58 1.77 13.85
CA TYR A 515 -5.64 1.68 12.85
C TYR A 515 -6.13 0.23 12.75
N ILE A 516 -7.43 0.05 12.54
CA ILE A 516 -8.05 -1.27 12.40
C ILE A 516 -9.02 -1.28 11.20
N TRP A 517 -9.09 -2.40 10.48
CA TRP A 517 -9.88 -2.59 9.27
C TRP A 517 -10.70 -3.89 9.33
N ASP A 518 -11.50 -4.16 8.30
CA ASP A 518 -12.49 -5.23 8.28
C ASP A 518 -11.91 -6.62 8.58
N GLU A 519 -10.83 -7.01 7.88
CA GLU A 519 -10.18 -8.31 8.03
C GLU A 519 -9.63 -8.47 9.45
N ALA A 520 -8.95 -7.45 10.00
CA ALA A 520 -8.47 -7.50 11.38
C ALA A 520 -9.61 -7.67 12.40
N ILE A 521 -10.73 -6.96 12.25
CA ILE A 521 -11.92 -7.14 13.10
C ILE A 521 -12.47 -8.55 12.94
N CYS A 522 -12.46 -9.12 11.73
CA CYS A 522 -12.97 -10.45 11.46
C CYS A 522 -12.08 -11.58 11.99
N GLU A 523 -10.77 -11.37 12.09
CA GLU A 523 -9.79 -12.42 12.41
C GLU A 523 -9.28 -12.41 13.85
N LEU A 524 -9.12 -11.24 14.48
CA LEU A 524 -8.51 -11.13 15.81
C LEU A 524 -9.26 -11.93 16.89
N LYS A 525 -8.54 -12.60 17.80
CA LYS A 525 -9.20 -13.34 18.89
C LYS A 525 -9.95 -12.36 19.79
N ILE A 526 -11.16 -12.72 20.22
CA ILE A 526 -11.91 -11.94 21.22
C ILE A 526 -11.68 -12.57 22.60
N ASP A 527 -11.08 -11.82 23.51
CA ASP A 527 -10.78 -12.19 24.90
C ASP A 527 -10.54 -10.91 25.73
N GLU A 528 -11.56 -10.49 26.49
CA GLU A 528 -11.61 -9.17 27.17
C GLU A 528 -11.32 -7.96 26.25
N GLY A 529 -11.43 -8.14 24.94
CA GLY A 529 -11.01 -7.20 23.90
C GLY A 529 -10.55 -7.97 22.64
N PHE A 530 -10.03 -7.27 21.64
CA PHE A 530 -9.37 -7.92 20.49
C PHE A 530 -7.90 -8.15 20.81
N VAL A 531 -7.48 -9.42 20.83
CA VAL A 531 -6.12 -9.83 21.15
C VAL A 531 -5.33 -10.09 19.87
N THR A 532 -4.21 -9.39 19.71
CA THR A 532 -3.27 -9.61 18.60
C THR A 532 -2.39 -10.83 18.85
N ALA A 533 -1.77 -11.36 17.80
CA ALA A 533 -0.88 -12.51 17.91
C ALA A 533 0.32 -12.29 18.87
N LYS A 534 0.69 -11.03 19.12
CA LYS A 534 1.77 -10.63 20.04
C LYS A 534 1.27 -10.19 21.42
N GLY A 535 0.00 -10.41 21.75
CA GLY A 535 -0.55 -10.22 23.10
C GLY A 535 -1.00 -8.80 23.44
N GLN A 536 -0.93 -7.86 22.49
CA GLN A 536 -1.62 -6.57 22.65
C GLN A 536 -3.12 -6.82 22.72
N VAL A 537 -3.84 -6.04 23.53
CA VAL A 537 -5.30 -6.13 23.61
C VAL A 537 -5.96 -4.79 23.36
N ILE A 538 -6.64 -4.68 22.22
CA ILE A 538 -7.48 -3.52 21.89
C ILE A 538 -8.80 -3.64 22.67
N ARG A 539 -9.12 -2.61 23.44
CA ARG A 539 -10.30 -2.51 24.30
C ARG A 539 -11.31 -1.49 23.80
N THR A 540 -10.87 -0.52 23.01
CA THR A 540 -11.74 0.53 22.48
C THR A 540 -11.53 0.67 20.98
N ILE A 541 -12.62 0.74 20.22
CA ILE A 541 -12.62 1.05 18.79
C ILE A 541 -13.42 2.33 18.55
N ILE A 542 -12.86 3.27 17.83
CA ILE A 542 -13.54 4.49 17.35
C ILE A 542 -13.93 4.28 15.90
N ILE A 543 -15.19 4.54 15.59
CA ILE A 543 -15.76 4.47 14.24
C ILE A 543 -15.99 5.90 13.74
N PRO A 544 -15.35 6.31 12.62
CA PRO A 544 -15.56 7.64 12.05
C PRO A 544 -17.00 7.82 11.53
N PRO A 545 -17.50 9.06 11.45
CA PRO A 545 -18.80 9.32 10.86
C PRO A 545 -18.88 8.82 9.42
N GLY A 546 -20.08 8.41 9.00
CA GLY A 546 -20.31 7.99 7.63
C GLY A 546 -19.67 6.65 7.22
N ALA A 547 -18.91 5.98 8.10
CA ALA A 547 -18.37 4.65 7.86
C ALA A 547 -19.48 3.61 7.62
N THR A 548 -19.30 2.77 6.60
CA THR A 548 -20.18 1.66 6.25
C THR A 548 -19.56 0.36 6.75
N ILE A 549 -20.25 -0.29 7.68
CA ILE A 549 -19.80 -1.54 8.30
C ILE A 549 -20.56 -2.71 7.67
N ASP A 550 -19.83 -3.68 7.13
CA ASP A 550 -20.37 -4.94 6.62
C ASP A 550 -21.03 -5.77 7.75
N ASP A 551 -22.04 -6.57 7.42
CA ASP A 551 -22.76 -7.41 8.39
C ASP A 551 -21.82 -8.32 9.18
N LYS A 552 -20.79 -8.90 8.54
CA LYS A 552 -19.82 -9.77 9.21
C LYS A 552 -18.99 -9.00 10.24
N VAL A 553 -18.56 -7.79 9.89
CA VAL A 553 -17.81 -6.90 10.77
C VAL A 553 -18.70 -6.43 11.93
N MET A 554 -19.94 -6.05 11.65
CA MET A 554 -20.92 -5.64 12.66
C MET A 554 -21.19 -6.75 13.68
N VAL A 555 -21.38 -8.00 13.22
CA VAL A 555 -21.55 -9.17 14.10
C VAL A 555 -20.34 -9.35 15.03
N ARG A 556 -19.13 -9.11 14.51
CA ARG A 556 -17.89 -9.21 15.28
C ARG A 556 -17.75 -8.09 16.30
N LEU A 557 -18.05 -6.84 15.93
CA LEU A 557 -18.06 -5.70 16.85
C LEU A 557 -19.06 -5.89 17.99
N LYS A 558 -20.27 -6.40 17.72
CA LYS A 558 -21.26 -6.72 18.77
C LYS A 558 -20.77 -7.81 19.73
N ARG A 559 -20.03 -8.80 19.25
CA ARG A 559 -19.40 -9.83 20.11
C ARG A 559 -18.29 -9.24 20.97
N PHE A 560 -17.49 -8.35 20.40
CA PHE A 560 -16.45 -7.62 21.11
C PHE A 560 -17.02 -6.73 22.24
N VAL A 561 -18.14 -6.03 22.00
CA VAL A 561 -18.84 -5.29 23.06
C VAL A 561 -19.33 -6.22 24.17
N LYS A 562 -19.90 -7.38 23.81
CA LYS A 562 -20.35 -8.39 24.79
C LYS A 562 -19.21 -8.99 25.63
N SER A 563 -17.97 -8.95 25.14
CA SER A 563 -16.79 -9.39 25.91
C SER A 563 -16.17 -8.28 26.76
N GLY A 564 -16.80 -7.10 26.85
CA GLY A 564 -16.30 -5.97 27.64
C GLY A 564 -15.48 -4.94 26.86
N GLY A 565 -15.39 -5.06 25.54
CA GLY A 565 -14.84 -4.03 24.68
C GLY A 565 -15.80 -2.84 24.51
N ASN A 566 -15.26 -1.70 24.11
CA ASN A 566 -16.03 -0.48 23.86
C ASN A 566 -15.95 -0.11 22.38
N VAL A 567 -17.09 0.21 21.79
CA VAL A 567 -17.14 0.81 20.45
C VAL A 567 -17.75 2.19 20.59
N ILE A 568 -17.05 3.19 20.07
CA ILE A 568 -17.46 4.59 20.06
C ILE A 568 -17.79 4.96 18.61
N SER A 569 -19.06 5.23 18.35
CA SER A 569 -19.52 5.81 17.09
C SER A 569 -19.49 7.32 17.21
N ILE A 570 -18.69 8.00 16.38
CA ILE A 570 -18.76 9.45 16.29
C ILE A 570 -19.98 9.82 15.42
N LEU A 571 -20.81 10.71 15.92
CA LEU A 571 -22.12 11.06 15.35
C LEU A 571 -23.10 9.85 15.31
N GLN A 572 -24.33 10.12 14.88
CA GLN A 572 -25.49 9.29 15.23
C GLN A 572 -25.63 7.94 14.49
N ARG A 573 -24.82 7.62 13.48
CA ARG A 573 -25.09 6.48 12.56
C ARG A 573 -25.28 5.14 13.28
N TYR A 574 -24.47 4.84 14.29
CA TYR A 574 -24.53 3.59 15.04
C TYR A 574 -24.87 3.79 16.54
N ALA A 575 -25.51 4.90 16.90
CA ALA A 575 -25.85 5.24 18.28
C ALA A 575 -26.78 4.24 18.99
N ASN A 576 -27.52 3.43 18.22
CA ASN A 576 -28.39 2.37 18.77
C ASN A 576 -27.61 1.11 19.17
N GLU A 577 -26.38 0.95 18.66
CA GLU A 577 -25.56 -0.26 18.84
C GLU A 577 -24.35 0.01 19.73
N PHE A 578 -23.82 1.24 19.68
CA PHE A 578 -22.52 1.63 20.23
C PHE A 578 -22.62 2.95 21.00
N ILE A 579 -21.55 3.28 21.76
CA ILE A 579 -21.47 4.53 22.52
C ILE A 579 -21.43 5.70 21.54
N LEU A 580 -22.35 6.65 21.67
CA LEU A 580 -22.39 7.85 20.83
C LEU A 580 -21.44 8.91 21.39
N CYS A 581 -20.43 9.28 20.60
CA CYS A 581 -19.69 10.53 20.77
C CYS A 581 -20.30 11.58 19.84
N SER A 582 -21.04 12.55 20.39
CA SER A 582 -21.82 13.50 19.57
C SER A 582 -20.96 14.57 18.89
N ASP A 583 -19.72 14.75 19.31
CA ASP A 583 -18.78 15.72 18.73
C ASP A 583 -17.33 15.28 18.98
N TYR A 584 -16.44 15.53 18.01
CA TYR A 584 -15.00 15.35 18.13
C TYR A 584 -14.38 15.98 19.38
N PHE A 585 -14.89 17.14 19.81
CA PHE A 585 -14.37 17.84 21.00
C PHE A 585 -14.63 17.10 22.32
N LEU A 586 -15.49 16.08 22.32
CA LEU A 586 -15.80 15.27 23.49
C LEU A 586 -15.00 13.96 23.52
N LEU A 587 -14.12 13.70 22.54
CA LEU A 587 -13.38 12.44 22.47
C LEU A 587 -12.54 12.16 23.73
N ASP A 588 -12.07 13.20 24.42
CA ASP A 588 -11.34 13.08 25.69
C ASP A 588 -12.20 12.61 26.87
N GLU A 589 -13.53 12.73 26.79
CA GLU A 589 -14.46 12.14 27.76
C GLU A 589 -14.62 10.62 27.59
N TYR A 590 -14.37 10.09 26.38
CA TYR A 590 -14.55 8.68 26.04
C TYR A 590 -13.24 7.90 25.93
N VAL A 591 -12.13 8.59 25.61
CA VAL A 591 -10.80 7.99 25.50
C VAL A 591 -10.06 8.17 26.82
N ARG A 592 -9.70 7.06 27.44
CA ARG A 592 -8.95 7.08 28.70
C ARG A 592 -7.48 7.48 28.45
N PRO A 593 -6.98 8.56 29.10
CA PRO A 593 -5.55 8.86 29.10
C PRO A 593 -4.71 7.72 29.65
N THR A 594 -3.65 7.35 28.94
CA THR A 594 -2.63 6.41 29.41
C THR A 594 -1.77 7.04 30.52
N VAL A 595 -1.53 8.35 30.43
CA VAL A 595 -0.76 9.13 31.42
C VAL A 595 -1.46 10.43 31.78
N SER A 596 -1.24 10.92 33.01
CA SER A 596 -1.69 12.25 33.44
C SER A 596 -0.56 13.26 33.31
N LEU A 597 -0.77 14.33 32.56
CA LEU A 597 0.19 15.43 32.41
C LEU A 597 -0.12 16.55 33.43
N LYS A 598 0.93 17.13 34.02
CA LYS A 598 0.83 18.26 34.98
C LYS A 598 1.01 19.63 34.33
N SER A 599 1.33 19.67 33.04
CA SER A 599 1.56 20.90 32.27
C SER A 599 0.24 21.53 31.81
N ASP A 600 0.25 22.85 31.64
CA ASP A 600 -0.85 23.60 31.02
C ASP A 600 -1.05 23.17 29.56
N ASN A 601 0.03 22.81 28.86
CA ASN A 601 -0.03 22.12 27.58
C ASN A 601 -0.23 20.62 27.80
N LYS A 602 -1.43 20.11 27.47
CA LYS A 602 -1.78 18.69 27.59
C LYS A 602 -1.50 17.88 26.31
N GLN A 603 -0.86 18.47 25.31
CA GLN A 603 -0.54 17.79 24.06
C GLN A 603 0.76 17.00 24.17
N VAL A 604 0.71 15.73 23.81
CA VAL A 604 1.89 14.86 23.74
C VAL A 604 1.67 13.79 22.68
N SER A 605 2.70 13.47 21.90
CA SER A 605 2.69 12.29 21.04
C SER A 605 3.49 11.18 21.70
N MET A 606 2.96 9.97 21.73
CA MET A 606 3.59 8.89 22.48
C MET A 606 3.30 7.50 21.93
N CYS A 607 4.14 6.55 22.34
CA CYS A 607 3.78 5.14 22.31
C CYS A 607 4.03 4.47 23.66
N VAL A 608 3.32 3.37 23.91
CA VAL A 608 3.40 2.64 25.18
C VAL A 608 3.68 1.16 24.97
N ARG A 609 4.62 0.63 25.75
CA ARG A 609 5.02 -0.77 25.77
C ARG A 609 4.88 -1.36 27.16
N ARG A 610 4.57 -2.65 27.22
CA ARG A 610 4.60 -3.46 28.44
C ARG A 610 5.76 -4.44 28.36
N ASP A 611 6.77 -4.21 29.18
CA ASP A 611 7.91 -5.11 29.38
C ASP A 611 7.82 -5.73 30.77
N LYS A 612 7.36 -6.99 30.83
CA LYS A 612 7.11 -7.72 32.08
C LYS A 612 6.15 -6.95 33.00
N ASP A 613 6.64 -6.52 34.16
CA ASP A 613 5.92 -5.76 35.19
C ASP A 613 6.02 -4.24 34.99
N ARG A 614 6.73 -3.76 33.97
CA ARG A 614 6.96 -2.35 33.70
C ARG A 614 6.18 -1.85 32.48
N LEU A 615 5.79 -0.59 32.54
CA LEU A 615 5.35 0.17 31.36
C LEU A 615 6.47 1.10 30.92
N VAL A 616 6.75 1.11 29.62
CA VAL A 616 7.71 2.00 28.98
C VAL A 616 6.91 2.98 28.14
N TYR A 617 7.17 4.26 28.34
CA TYR A 617 6.55 5.36 27.61
C TYR A 617 7.62 6.08 26.81
N LEU A 618 7.39 6.23 25.51
CA LEU A 618 8.23 7.06 24.64
C LEU A 618 7.40 8.28 24.28
N PHE A 619 7.97 9.46 24.49
CA PHE A 619 7.34 10.75 24.21
C PHE A 619 8.12 11.46 23.11
N LEU A 620 7.39 12.10 22.20
CA LEU A 620 7.93 13.02 21.20
C LEU A 620 7.40 14.43 21.43
#